data_AF-A0A146KC10-F1
#
_entry.id   AF-A0A146KC10-F1
#
_cell.length_a   1.000
_cell.length_b   1.000
_cell.length_c   1.000
_cell.angle_alpha   90.00
_cell.angle_beta   90.00
_cell.angle_gamma   90.00
#
_symmetry.space_group_name_H-M   'P 1'
#
loop_
_entity.id
_entity.type
_entity.pdbx_description
1 polymer ?
#
loop_
_entity_poly.entity_id
_entity_poly.type
_entity_poly.pdbx_seq_one_letter_code
_entity_poly.pdbx_strand_id
1 'polypeptide(L)'
;LNTSPKKKVNEVSKKSVQKEAKQVIEDQTFGLKNKNKSKKVQQYVQSIEKNVNNKVQTILNKDKPQQSASDIQKAIKEEERKQQQLALLRQTLKQPKVPDGEDPKSYMCIYFQYGCCEKGDKCKFSHGVKEKVYTEQELIEQKLQKEVEKEAIRQKELGFSTDDMGSMDIHRDMRDQLLEFRAKQTSTKSGRDFMEVLQEMTEEIKKKYQLEKDLQNQ
;
A
#
# COMPACT_ATOMS: atom_id res chain seq x y z
N LEU A 1 -4.77 33.76 -26.22
CA LEU A 1 -5.11 32.45 -26.83
C LEU A 1 -3.99 32.07 -27.79
N ASN A 2 -2.95 31.37 -27.31
CA ASN A 2 -1.85 30.86 -28.14
C ASN A 2 -1.81 29.34 -27.99
N THR A 3 -2.46 28.63 -28.90
CA THR A 3 -2.42 27.17 -28.99
C THR A 3 -1.29 26.75 -29.91
N SER A 4 -0.19 26.29 -29.32
CA SER A 4 0.89 25.60 -30.06
C SER A 4 0.44 24.18 -30.46
N PRO A 5 0.70 23.72 -31.70
CA PRO A 5 0.29 22.39 -32.15
C PRO A 5 1.25 21.31 -31.60
N LYS A 6 0.71 20.32 -30.88
CA LYS A 6 1.44 19.14 -30.40
C LYS A 6 1.90 18.30 -31.60
N LYS A 7 3.22 18.15 -31.74
CA LYS A 7 3.90 17.25 -32.68
C LYS A 7 3.60 15.80 -32.27
N LYS A 8 2.86 15.05 -33.09
CA LYS A 8 2.65 13.60 -32.91
C LYS A 8 3.99 12.88 -33.14
N VAL A 9 4.47 12.18 -32.12
CA VAL A 9 5.61 11.25 -32.23
C VAL A 9 5.12 10.03 -33.02
N ASN A 10 5.78 9.73 -34.14
CA ASN A 10 5.50 8.56 -34.97
C ASN A 10 5.72 7.27 -34.17
N GLU A 11 4.64 6.55 -33.91
CA GLU A 11 4.66 5.18 -33.39
C GLU A 11 5.23 4.26 -34.47
N VAL A 12 6.40 3.66 -34.21
CA VAL A 12 7.06 2.76 -35.16
C VAL A 12 6.23 1.48 -35.27
N SER A 13 5.56 1.28 -36.40
CA SER A 13 4.67 0.14 -36.63
C SER A 13 5.41 -1.20 -36.55
N LYS A 14 4.83 -2.22 -35.89
CA LYS A 14 5.38 -3.59 -35.82
C LYS A 14 5.75 -4.16 -37.19
N LYS A 15 5.05 -3.74 -38.24
CA LYS A 15 5.27 -4.14 -39.64
C LYS A 15 6.53 -3.53 -40.25
N SER A 16 6.96 -2.33 -39.84
CA SER A 16 8.20 -1.71 -40.33
C SER A 16 9.43 -2.36 -39.69
N VAL A 17 9.40 -2.62 -38.39
CA VAL A 17 10.51 -3.27 -37.66
C VAL A 17 10.81 -4.68 -38.19
N GLN A 18 9.76 -5.44 -38.53
CA GLN A 18 9.93 -6.78 -39.13
C GLN A 18 10.46 -6.73 -40.58
N LYS A 19 10.16 -5.65 -41.33
CA LYS A 19 10.65 -5.48 -42.70
C LYS A 19 12.15 -5.14 -42.71
N GLU A 20 12.58 -4.25 -41.81
CA GLU A 20 14.00 -3.91 -41.63
C GLU A 20 14.81 -5.13 -41.17
N ALA A 21 14.27 -5.95 -40.27
CA ALA A 21 14.92 -7.18 -39.82
C ALA A 21 15.20 -8.16 -40.97
N LYS A 22 14.24 -8.33 -41.89
CA LYS A 22 14.42 -9.18 -43.08
C LYS A 22 15.48 -8.62 -44.02
N GLN A 23 15.52 -7.30 -44.21
CA GLN A 23 16.55 -6.65 -45.03
C GLN A 23 17.95 -6.84 -44.44
N VAL A 24 18.11 -6.72 -43.12
CA VAL A 24 19.41 -6.94 -42.45
C VAL A 24 19.86 -8.40 -42.56
N ILE A 25 18.94 -9.37 -42.42
CA ILE A 25 19.26 -10.79 -42.62
C ILE A 25 19.65 -11.04 -44.08
N GLU A 26 18.93 -10.48 -45.04
CA GLU A 26 19.23 -10.63 -46.48
C GLU A 26 20.60 -10.04 -46.83
N ASP A 27 20.95 -8.87 -46.30
CA ASP A 27 22.23 -8.19 -46.53
C ASP A 27 23.41 -8.91 -45.85
N GLN A 28 23.29 -9.31 -44.58
CA GLN A 28 24.35 -10.04 -43.87
C GLN A 28 24.53 -11.49 -44.35
N THR A 29 23.52 -12.05 -45.00
CA THR A 29 23.62 -13.38 -45.62
C THR A 29 23.83 -13.28 -47.13
N PHE A 30 24.00 -12.08 -47.69
CA PHE A 30 24.28 -11.85 -49.10
C PHE A 30 25.69 -12.36 -49.46
N GLY A 31 25.86 -12.93 -50.64
CA GLY A 31 27.16 -13.45 -51.09
C GLY A 31 27.54 -14.85 -50.57
N LEU A 32 26.78 -15.43 -49.63
CA LEU A 32 26.88 -16.86 -49.30
C LEU A 32 26.22 -17.68 -50.43
N LYS A 33 26.90 -17.79 -51.58
CA LYS A 33 26.38 -18.40 -52.84
C LYS A 33 25.96 -19.89 -52.73
N ASN A 34 26.12 -20.51 -51.56
CA ASN A 34 25.78 -21.91 -51.27
C ASN A 34 25.10 -22.05 -49.88
N LYS A 35 24.10 -21.21 -49.56
CA LYS A 35 23.38 -21.19 -48.26
C LYS A 35 22.97 -22.58 -47.72
N ASN A 36 22.72 -23.55 -48.62
CA ASN A 36 22.24 -24.88 -48.27
C ASN A 36 23.29 -26.01 -48.37
N LYS A 37 24.54 -25.75 -48.81
CA LYS A 37 25.49 -26.85 -49.11
C LYS A 37 26.45 -27.18 -47.96
N SER A 38 26.74 -26.24 -47.06
CA SER A 38 27.68 -26.46 -45.95
C SER A 38 26.99 -26.26 -44.60
N LYS A 39 27.12 -27.25 -43.70
CA LYS A 39 26.57 -27.20 -42.33
C LYS A 39 27.06 -25.98 -41.55
N LYS A 40 28.31 -25.56 -41.76
CA LYS A 40 28.89 -24.37 -41.11
C LYS A 40 28.26 -23.07 -41.60
N VAL A 41 27.92 -23.02 -42.90
CA VAL A 41 27.22 -21.89 -43.51
C VAL A 41 25.78 -21.82 -43.02
N GLN A 42 25.10 -22.97 -42.89
CA GLN A 42 23.75 -23.04 -42.33
C GLN A 42 23.73 -22.60 -40.86
N GLN A 43 24.67 -23.04 -40.03
CA GLN A 43 24.79 -22.60 -38.63
C GLN A 43 25.04 -21.10 -38.51
N TYR A 44 25.87 -20.53 -39.39
CA TYR A 44 26.14 -19.10 -39.42
C TYR A 44 24.89 -18.28 -39.79
N VAL A 45 24.17 -18.69 -40.84
CA VAL A 45 22.89 -18.06 -41.23
C VAL A 45 21.87 -18.14 -40.10
N GLN A 46 21.71 -19.32 -39.47
CA GLN A 46 20.82 -19.49 -38.32
C GLN A 46 21.21 -18.61 -37.13
N SER A 47 22.51 -18.40 -36.89
CA SER A 47 22.98 -17.53 -35.81
C SER A 47 22.63 -16.06 -36.06
N ILE A 48 22.78 -15.59 -37.30
CA ILE A 48 22.42 -14.22 -37.69
C ILE A 48 20.90 -14.03 -37.57
N GLU A 49 20.11 -14.96 -38.10
CA GLU A 49 18.66 -14.94 -38.00
C GLU A 49 18.19 -14.89 -36.54
N LYS A 50 18.78 -15.71 -35.66
CA LYS A 50 18.47 -15.69 -34.22
C LYS A 50 18.85 -14.37 -33.57
N ASN A 51 20.03 -13.83 -33.87
CA ASN A 51 20.50 -12.57 -33.29
C ASN A 51 19.61 -11.38 -33.70
N VAL A 52 19.24 -11.31 -34.99
CA VAL A 52 18.36 -10.25 -35.50
C VAL A 52 16.93 -10.42 -34.95
N ASN A 53 16.38 -11.63 -34.96
CA ASN A 53 15.04 -11.88 -34.42
C ASN A 53 14.96 -11.64 -32.91
N ASN A 54 16.00 -11.98 -32.13
CA ASN A 54 16.06 -11.64 -30.70
C ASN A 54 16.03 -10.12 -30.49
N LYS A 55 16.79 -9.35 -31.29
CA LYS A 55 16.77 -7.88 -31.21
C LYS A 55 15.39 -7.32 -31.56
N VAL A 56 14.73 -7.85 -32.58
CA VAL A 56 13.35 -7.48 -32.95
C VAL A 56 12.38 -7.81 -31.82
N GLN A 57 12.48 -8.99 -31.21
CA GLN A 57 11.66 -9.38 -30.07
C GLN A 57 11.88 -8.45 -28.88
N THR A 58 13.12 -8.01 -28.60
CA THR A 58 13.37 -7.03 -27.53
C THR A 58 12.78 -5.65 -27.81
N ILE A 59 12.72 -5.24 -29.09
CA ILE A 59 12.12 -3.96 -29.49
C ILE A 59 10.59 -4.04 -29.46
N LEU A 60 10.02 -5.17 -29.88
CA LEU A 60 8.56 -5.41 -29.93
C LEU A 60 7.96 -5.76 -28.56
N ASN A 61 8.74 -6.31 -27.62
CA ASN A 61 8.29 -6.72 -26.28
C ASN A 61 8.62 -5.69 -25.18
N LYS A 62 8.81 -4.41 -25.51
CA LYS A 62 8.96 -3.33 -24.52
C LYS A 62 7.70 -3.06 -23.66
N ASP A 63 6.62 -3.82 -23.88
CA ASP A 63 5.35 -3.71 -23.14
C ASP A 63 5.11 -4.85 -22.13
N LYS A 64 6.17 -5.44 -21.53
CA LYS A 64 6.06 -6.25 -20.30
C LYS A 64 6.85 -5.56 -19.18
N PRO A 65 6.30 -5.43 -17.96
CA PRO A 65 6.95 -4.70 -16.88
C PRO A 65 8.22 -5.45 -16.47
N GLN A 66 9.38 -4.94 -16.87
CA GLN A 66 10.62 -5.23 -16.17
C GLN A 66 10.46 -4.59 -14.79
N GLN A 67 10.41 -5.40 -13.72
CA GLN A 67 10.51 -4.88 -12.35
C GLN A 67 11.75 -3.99 -12.32
N SER A 68 11.55 -2.73 -11.99
CA SER A 68 12.60 -1.72 -12.13
C SER A 68 13.75 -2.07 -11.18
N ALA A 69 14.98 -1.68 -11.49
CA ALA A 69 16.11 -1.86 -10.58
C ALA A 69 15.83 -1.29 -9.17
N SER A 70 14.97 -0.27 -9.08
CA SER A 70 14.47 0.28 -7.81
C SER A 70 13.55 -0.66 -7.04
N ASP A 71 12.74 -1.49 -7.69
CA ASP A 71 11.85 -2.43 -6.99
C ASP A 71 12.65 -3.62 -6.42
N ILE A 72 13.67 -4.07 -7.15
CA ILE A 72 14.60 -5.10 -6.68
C ILE A 72 15.40 -4.59 -5.46
N GLN A 73 15.89 -3.35 -5.49
CA GLN A 73 16.59 -2.75 -4.33
C GLN A 73 15.67 -2.57 -3.11
N LYS A 74 14.40 -2.22 -3.32
CA LYS A 74 13.42 -2.13 -2.22
C LYS A 74 13.18 -3.49 -1.56
N ALA A 75 13.00 -4.55 -2.35
CA ALA A 75 12.80 -5.90 -1.84
C ALA A 75 14.04 -6.42 -1.06
N ILE A 76 15.25 -6.18 -1.56
CA ILE A 76 16.50 -6.55 -0.85
C ILE A 76 16.58 -5.83 0.50
N LYS A 77 16.32 -4.52 0.52
CA LYS A 77 16.36 -3.72 1.76
C LYS A 77 15.29 -4.14 2.76
N GLU A 78 14.10 -4.51 2.29
CA GLU A 78 13.02 -5.00 3.14
C GLU A 78 13.35 -6.37 3.75
N GLU A 79 13.90 -7.29 2.95
CA GLU A 79 14.34 -8.60 3.43
C GLU A 79 15.50 -8.47 4.42
N GLU A 80 16.47 -7.59 4.17
CA GLU A 80 17.55 -7.29 5.11
C GLU A 80 17.00 -6.74 6.45
N ARG A 81 16.04 -5.82 6.39
CA ARG A 81 15.40 -5.26 7.59
C ARG A 81 14.64 -6.34 8.37
N LYS A 82 13.98 -7.26 7.69
CA LYS A 82 13.30 -8.41 8.29
C LYS A 82 14.30 -9.37 8.95
N GLN A 83 15.44 -9.63 8.30
CA GLN A 83 16.51 -10.45 8.87
C GLN A 83 17.13 -9.81 10.12
N GLN A 84 17.37 -8.50 10.10
CA GLN A 84 17.84 -7.76 11.28
C GLN A 84 16.83 -7.84 12.44
N GLN A 85 15.54 -7.74 12.16
CA GLN A 85 14.50 -7.88 13.18
C GLN A 85 14.47 -9.30 13.79
N LEU A 86 14.61 -10.34 12.96
CA LEU A 86 14.69 -11.73 13.42
C LEU A 86 15.96 -11.98 14.24
N ALA A 87 17.10 -11.36 13.89
CA ALA A 87 18.34 -11.44 14.64
C ALA A 87 18.21 -10.81 16.04
N LEU A 88 17.57 -9.64 16.13
CA LEU A 88 17.31 -8.99 17.41
C LEU A 88 16.41 -9.85 18.31
N LEU A 89 15.35 -10.45 17.75
CA LEU A 89 14.47 -11.37 18.47
C LEU A 89 15.22 -12.60 19.00
N ARG A 90 16.17 -13.15 18.25
CA ARG A 90 17.00 -14.28 18.73
C ARG A 90 17.86 -13.90 19.92
N GLN A 91 18.38 -12.67 19.94
CA GLN A 91 19.23 -12.19 21.02
C GLN A 91 18.46 -11.96 22.31
N THR A 92 17.20 -11.50 22.22
CA THR A 92 16.36 -11.22 23.39
C THR A 92 15.72 -12.47 23.98
N LEU A 93 15.33 -13.43 23.13
CA LEU A 93 14.65 -14.64 23.58
C LEU A 93 15.62 -15.65 24.19
N LYS A 94 15.27 -16.20 25.36
CA LYS A 94 15.98 -17.29 26.02
C LYS A 94 15.02 -18.45 26.28
N GLN A 95 15.33 -19.63 25.75
CA GLN A 95 14.55 -20.84 26.04
C GLN A 95 14.81 -21.30 27.48
N PRO A 96 13.75 -21.53 28.29
CA PRO A 96 13.89 -22.09 29.63
C PRO A 96 14.49 -23.50 29.57
N LYS A 97 15.21 -23.87 30.64
CA LYS A 97 15.75 -25.22 30.78
C LYS A 97 14.61 -26.19 31.08
N VAL A 98 14.70 -27.39 30.51
CA VAL A 98 13.76 -28.49 30.74
C VAL A 98 14.17 -29.20 32.04
N PRO A 99 13.23 -29.59 32.92
CA PRO A 99 13.52 -30.37 34.11
C PRO A 99 14.17 -31.72 33.77
N ASP A 100 15.04 -32.21 34.65
CA ASP A 100 15.80 -33.43 34.43
C ASP A 100 14.86 -34.66 34.36
N GLY A 101 14.98 -35.45 33.29
CA GLY A 101 14.17 -36.65 33.06
C GLY A 101 12.99 -36.48 32.09
N GLU A 102 12.70 -35.26 31.63
CA GLU A 102 11.65 -35.01 30.64
C GLU A 102 12.20 -34.76 29.23
N ASP A 103 11.47 -35.21 28.21
CA ASP A 103 11.87 -35.06 26.81
C ASP A 103 11.76 -33.59 26.34
N PRO A 104 12.86 -32.96 25.87
CA PRO A 104 12.83 -31.58 25.39
C PRO A 104 11.87 -31.34 24.22
N LYS A 105 11.53 -32.39 23.46
CA LYS A 105 10.60 -32.35 22.33
C LYS A 105 9.14 -32.23 22.76
N SER A 106 8.81 -32.46 24.03
CA SER A 106 7.48 -32.16 24.59
C SER A 106 7.22 -30.64 24.72
N TYR A 107 8.30 -29.87 24.86
CA TYR A 107 8.26 -28.43 25.07
C TYR A 107 8.35 -27.65 23.75
N MET A 108 7.53 -26.62 23.62
CA MET A 108 7.52 -25.76 22.44
C MET A 108 8.79 -24.91 22.34
N CYS A 109 9.36 -24.84 21.13
CA CYS A 109 10.49 -23.97 20.84
C CYS A 109 10.01 -22.51 20.80
N ILE A 110 10.46 -21.69 21.74
CA ILE A 110 10.14 -20.25 21.80
C ILE A 110 10.65 -19.55 20.54
N TYR A 111 11.84 -19.91 20.06
CA TYR A 111 12.36 -19.33 18.81
C TYR A 111 11.50 -19.69 17.59
N PHE A 112 10.88 -20.87 17.57
CA PHE A 112 9.98 -21.27 16.48
C PHE A 112 8.64 -20.54 16.57
N GLN A 113 8.11 -20.40 17.78
CA GLN A 113 6.89 -19.65 18.04
C GLN A 113 6.96 -18.20 17.52
N TYR A 114 8.15 -17.57 17.60
CA TYR A 114 8.40 -16.23 17.08
C TYR A 114 9.02 -16.20 15.67
N GLY A 115 9.08 -17.33 14.96
CA GLY A 115 9.55 -17.40 13.58
C GLY A 115 11.07 -17.18 13.39
N CYS A 116 11.86 -17.23 14.46
CA CYS A 116 13.29 -16.97 14.45
C CYS A 116 14.15 -18.21 14.76
N CYS A 117 13.61 -19.43 14.71
CA CYS A 117 14.40 -20.65 14.91
C CYS A 117 15.28 -20.98 13.70
N GLU A 118 16.61 -21.07 13.89
CA GLU A 118 17.56 -21.49 12.84
C GLU A 118 17.74 -23.01 12.75
N LYS A 119 17.33 -23.74 13.79
CA LYS A 119 17.59 -25.18 13.90
C LYS A 119 16.67 -26.02 13.02
N GLY A 120 15.59 -25.44 12.49
CA GLY A 120 14.61 -26.13 11.66
C GLY A 120 14.18 -27.46 12.27
N ASP A 121 14.08 -28.51 11.46
CA ASP A 121 13.64 -29.84 11.90
C ASP A 121 14.62 -30.54 12.87
N LYS A 122 15.86 -30.06 12.97
CA LYS A 122 16.87 -30.56 13.89
C LYS A 122 16.76 -29.92 15.28
N CYS A 123 15.74 -29.09 15.52
CA CYS A 123 15.52 -28.50 16.83
C CYS A 123 15.19 -29.58 17.88
N LYS A 124 15.80 -29.45 19.07
CA LYS A 124 15.53 -30.33 20.21
C LYS A 124 14.15 -30.11 20.84
N PHE A 125 13.52 -28.97 20.53
CA PHE A 125 12.21 -28.55 21.04
C PHE A 125 11.14 -28.72 19.96
N SER A 126 9.88 -28.84 20.35
CA SER A 126 8.76 -29.00 19.43
C SER A 126 8.57 -27.78 18.53
N HIS A 127 8.43 -28.03 17.23
CA HIS A 127 7.94 -27.09 16.22
C HIS A 127 6.46 -27.37 15.85
N GLY A 128 5.75 -28.16 16.67
CA GLY A 128 4.31 -28.33 16.50
C GLY A 128 3.61 -27.05 16.90
N VAL A 129 2.94 -26.40 15.94
CA VAL A 129 1.91 -25.43 16.27
C VAL A 129 0.87 -26.21 17.06
N LYS A 130 0.80 -25.99 18.37
CA LYS A 130 -0.41 -26.33 19.10
C LYS A 130 -1.46 -25.37 18.56
N GLU A 131 -2.06 -25.70 17.43
CA GLU A 131 -3.37 -25.19 17.10
C GLU A 131 -4.22 -25.64 18.28
N LYS A 132 -4.44 -24.73 19.22
CA LYS A 132 -5.47 -24.92 20.21
C LYS A 132 -6.73 -25.08 19.37
N VAL A 133 -7.26 -26.29 19.34
CA VAL A 133 -8.58 -26.56 18.77
C VAL A 133 -9.53 -25.88 19.73
N TYR A 134 -9.78 -24.60 19.49
CA TYR A 134 -10.78 -23.86 20.22
C TYR A 134 -12.12 -24.41 19.77
N THR A 135 -12.95 -24.75 20.74
CA THR A 135 -14.35 -25.01 20.47
C THR A 135 -14.98 -23.75 19.85
N GLU A 136 -16.04 -23.93 19.06
CA GLU A 136 -16.74 -22.81 18.42
C GLU A 136 -17.15 -21.72 19.44
N GLN A 137 -17.48 -22.15 20.66
CA GLN A 137 -17.82 -21.29 21.78
C GLN A 137 -16.64 -20.42 22.25
N GLU A 138 -15.45 -20.98 22.43
CA GLU A 138 -14.25 -20.24 22.84
C GLU A 138 -13.79 -19.23 21.77
N LEU A 139 -13.98 -19.56 20.49
CA LEU A 139 -13.73 -18.66 19.37
C LEU A 139 -14.70 -17.46 19.35
N ILE A 140 -15.98 -17.71 19.64
CA ILE A 140 -16.99 -16.66 19.76
C ILE A 140 -16.66 -15.75 20.95
N GLU A 141 -16.31 -16.32 22.10
CA GLU A 141 -15.95 -15.56 23.30
C GLU A 141 -14.73 -14.67 23.08
N GLN A 142 -13.66 -15.18 22.46
CA GLN A 142 -12.50 -14.35 22.09
C GLN A 142 -12.84 -13.23 21.10
N LYS A 143 -13.72 -13.48 20.13
CA LYS A 143 -14.16 -12.44 19.19
C LYS A 143 -14.97 -11.37 19.92
N LEU A 144 -15.88 -11.77 20.79
CA LEU A 144 -16.69 -10.86 21.60
C LEU A 144 -15.79 -9.99 22.49
N GLN A 145 -14.81 -10.60 23.15
CA GLN A 145 -13.90 -9.88 24.05
C GLN A 145 -13.01 -8.88 23.31
N LYS A 146 -12.57 -9.21 22.09
CA LYS A 146 -11.85 -8.27 21.20
C LYS A 146 -12.74 -7.13 20.70
N GLU A 147 -14.01 -7.39 20.39
CA GLU A 147 -14.94 -6.32 20.02
C GLU A 147 -15.23 -5.40 21.21
N VAL A 148 -15.43 -5.95 22.41
CA VAL A 148 -15.58 -5.15 23.65
C VAL A 148 -14.32 -4.34 23.94
N GLU A 149 -13.13 -4.89 23.76
CA GLU A 149 -11.86 -4.16 23.95
C GLU A 149 -11.68 -3.06 22.89
N LYS A 150 -12.00 -3.35 21.62
CA LYS A 150 -11.99 -2.33 20.55
C LYS A 150 -13.02 -1.23 20.79
N GLU A 151 -14.21 -1.57 21.27
CA GLU A 151 -15.22 -0.58 21.64
C GLU A 151 -14.79 0.22 22.85
N ALA A 152 -14.13 -0.39 23.85
CA ALA A 152 -13.55 0.33 24.98
C ALA A 152 -12.40 1.26 24.55
N ILE A 153 -11.56 0.85 23.60
CA ILE A 153 -10.53 1.71 22.99
C ILE A 153 -11.19 2.82 22.20
N ARG A 154 -12.18 2.53 21.36
CA ARG A 154 -12.92 3.53 20.58
C ARG A 154 -13.66 4.51 21.48
N GLN A 155 -14.25 4.05 22.59
CA GLN A 155 -14.88 4.89 23.60
C GLN A 155 -13.85 5.70 24.41
N LYS A 156 -12.62 5.21 24.60
CA LYS A 156 -11.51 5.99 25.18
C LYS A 156 -10.90 6.98 24.20
N GLU A 157 -10.89 6.68 22.91
CA GLU A 157 -10.48 7.60 21.83
C GLU A 157 -11.55 8.70 21.62
N LEU A 158 -12.83 8.34 21.68
CA LEU A 158 -13.96 9.29 21.70
C LEU A 158 -14.09 10.01 23.05
N GLY A 159 -13.61 9.39 24.13
CA GLY A 159 -13.62 9.87 25.51
C GLY A 159 -12.30 10.49 25.96
N PHE A 160 -11.36 10.76 25.03
CA PHE A 160 -10.36 11.80 25.21
C PHE A 160 -11.12 13.13 25.14
N SER A 161 -11.88 13.40 26.20
CA SER A 161 -12.78 14.52 26.31
C SER A 161 -11.93 15.79 26.32
N THR A 162 -12.20 16.62 25.31
CA THR A 162 -12.61 18.04 25.37
C THR A 162 -12.39 18.89 26.62
N ASP A 163 -12.12 18.32 27.79
CA ASP A 163 -11.94 19.05 29.04
C ASP A 163 -10.47 19.45 29.27
N ASP A 164 -9.50 18.71 28.70
CA ASP A 164 -8.07 19.06 28.75
C ASP A 164 -7.56 19.83 27.51
N MET A 165 -8.36 19.92 26.45
CA MET A 165 -8.03 20.66 25.22
C MET A 165 -9.13 21.66 24.90
N GLY A 166 -9.15 22.76 25.66
CA GLY A 166 -10.14 23.84 25.56
C GLY A 166 -10.60 24.12 24.12
N SER A 167 -11.89 23.83 23.87
CA SER A 167 -12.75 24.35 22.80
C SER A 167 -12.02 24.98 21.61
N MET A 168 -11.55 24.16 20.68
CA MET A 168 -11.45 24.59 19.28
C MET A 168 -12.21 23.60 18.40
N ASP A 169 -13.54 23.69 18.50
CA ASP A 169 -14.45 23.11 17.52
C ASP A 169 -14.21 23.84 16.19
N ILE A 170 -13.30 23.33 15.36
CA ILE A 170 -12.97 23.91 14.04
C ILE A 170 -14.24 24.17 13.20
N HIS A 171 -15.27 23.36 13.38
CA HIS A 171 -16.57 23.51 12.73
C HIS A 171 -17.46 24.60 13.33
N ARG A 172 -17.32 24.90 14.63
CA ARG A 172 -18.01 26.01 15.31
C ARG A 172 -17.38 27.33 14.92
N ASP A 173 -16.05 27.42 14.94
CA ASP A 173 -15.32 28.63 14.54
C ASP A 173 -15.57 29.01 13.08
N MET A 174 -15.62 28.02 12.17
CA MET A 174 -15.92 28.29 10.77
C MET A 174 -17.37 28.77 10.56
N ARG A 175 -18.32 28.27 11.36
CA ARG A 175 -19.72 28.70 11.33
C ARG A 175 -19.85 30.14 11.84
N ASP A 176 -19.17 30.47 12.93
CA ASP A 176 -19.20 31.79 13.55
C ASP A 176 -18.52 32.83 12.63
N GLN A 177 -17.40 32.48 12.00
CA GLN A 177 -16.75 33.32 10.98
C GLN A 177 -17.66 33.60 9.77
N LEU A 178 -18.38 32.59 9.28
CA LEU A 178 -19.34 32.78 8.18
C LEU A 178 -20.54 33.64 8.61
N LEU A 179 -20.99 33.51 9.84
CA LEU A 179 -22.07 34.33 10.41
C LEU A 179 -21.65 35.79 10.53
N GLU A 180 -20.45 36.06 11.06
CA GLU A 180 -19.87 37.41 11.13
C GLU A 180 -19.68 38.02 9.74
N PHE A 181 -19.17 37.25 8.77
CA PHE A 181 -18.99 37.74 7.41
C PHE A 181 -20.32 38.15 6.78
N ARG A 182 -21.38 37.35 7.01
CA ARG A 182 -22.72 37.64 6.52
C ARG A 182 -23.31 38.88 7.21
N ALA A 183 -23.13 39.01 8.52
CA ALA A 183 -23.54 40.18 9.29
C ALA A 183 -22.83 41.47 8.85
N LYS A 184 -21.53 41.41 8.50
CA LYS A 184 -20.79 42.55 7.92
C LYS A 184 -21.36 42.96 6.57
N GLN A 185 -21.74 42.00 5.73
CA GLN A 185 -22.35 42.31 4.43
C GLN A 185 -23.76 42.92 4.57
N THR A 186 -24.57 42.45 5.52
CA THR A 186 -25.91 42.99 5.75
C THR A 186 -25.85 44.36 6.42
N SER A 187 -24.93 44.58 7.36
CA SER A 187 -24.68 45.90 7.95
C SER A 187 -24.26 46.93 6.90
N THR A 188 -23.28 46.61 6.05
CA THR A 188 -22.83 47.53 4.99
C THR A 188 -23.93 47.84 3.95
N LYS A 189 -24.83 46.88 3.67
CA LYS A 189 -25.97 47.08 2.75
C LYS A 189 -27.14 47.83 3.37
N SER A 190 -27.41 47.64 4.67
CA SER A 190 -28.57 48.23 5.36
C SER A 190 -28.23 49.50 6.13
N GLY A 191 -26.96 49.82 6.32
CA GLY A 191 -26.50 50.94 7.15
C GLY A 191 -26.73 50.74 8.66
N ARG A 192 -27.19 49.55 9.09
CA ARG A 192 -27.42 49.21 10.51
C ARG A 192 -26.12 48.81 11.20
N ASP A 193 -26.10 48.94 12.53
CA ASP A 193 -24.93 48.59 13.33
C ASP A 193 -24.58 47.10 13.19
N PHE A 194 -23.30 46.80 13.06
CA PHE A 194 -22.82 45.44 12.84
C PHE A 194 -23.14 44.51 14.02
N MET A 195 -23.00 44.99 15.25
CA MET A 195 -23.21 44.16 16.44
C MET A 195 -24.69 43.82 16.63
N GLU A 196 -25.57 44.79 16.36
CA GLU A 196 -27.03 44.58 16.39
C GLU A 196 -27.45 43.53 15.34
N VAL A 197 -26.96 43.67 14.11
CA VAL A 197 -27.24 42.72 13.01
C VAL A 197 -26.68 41.32 13.32
N LEU A 198 -25.49 41.23 13.92
CA LEU A 198 -24.90 39.95 14.31
C LEU A 198 -25.71 39.27 15.42
N GLN A 199 -26.18 40.03 16.41
CA GLN A 199 -27.03 39.52 17.49
C GLN A 199 -28.36 39.00 16.96
N GLU A 200 -29.05 39.75 16.10
CA GLU A 200 -30.29 39.32 15.46
C GLU A 200 -30.12 37.97 14.74
N MET A 201 -29.09 37.84 13.90
CA MET A 201 -28.83 36.63 13.13
C MET A 201 -28.45 35.44 14.01
N THR A 202 -27.75 35.69 15.13
CA THR A 202 -27.40 34.64 16.10
C THR A 202 -28.64 34.13 16.83
N GLU A 203 -29.53 35.03 17.25
CA GLU A 203 -30.78 34.66 17.92
C GLU A 203 -31.75 33.94 16.97
N GLU A 204 -31.80 34.30 15.68
CA GLU A 204 -32.54 33.54 14.68
C GLU A 204 -32.05 32.09 14.53
N ILE A 205 -30.73 31.87 14.55
CA ILE A 205 -30.14 30.52 14.48
C ILE A 205 -30.51 29.72 15.74
N LYS A 206 -30.39 30.32 16.92
CA LYS A 206 -30.78 29.68 18.19
C LYS A 206 -32.26 29.29 18.20
N LYS A 207 -33.14 30.18 17.73
CA LYS A 207 -34.58 29.91 17.62
C LYS A 207 -34.88 28.74 16.67
N LYS A 208 -34.20 28.68 15.51
CA LYS A 208 -34.36 27.56 14.57
C LYS A 208 -33.94 26.23 15.18
N TYR A 209 -32.80 26.22 15.88
CA TYR A 209 -32.32 25.03 16.57
C TYR A 209 -33.28 24.57 17.67
N GLN A 210 -33.81 25.52 18.45
CA GLN A 210 -34.80 25.22 19.48
C GLN A 210 -36.08 24.63 18.87
N LEU A 211 -36.59 25.21 17.78
CA LEU A 211 -37.76 24.70 17.08
C LEU A 211 -37.53 23.30 16.50
N GLU A 212 -36.36 23.05 15.91
CA GLU A 212 -35.99 21.72 15.39
C GLU A 212 -35.94 20.67 16.49
N LYS A 213 -35.37 21.04 17.65
CA LYS A 213 -35.35 20.19 18.84
C LYS A 213 -36.75 19.93 19.38
N ASP A 214 -37.62 20.93 19.40
CA ASP A 214 -38.99 20.79 19.86
C ASP A 214 -39.83 19.90 18.92
N LEU A 215 -39.60 19.99 17.60
CA LEU A 215 -40.20 19.11 16.59
C LEU A 215 -39.72 17.66 16.68
N GLN A 216 -38.45 17.42 17.03
CA GLN A 216 -37.92 16.06 17.22
C GLN A 216 -38.45 15.36 18.48
N ASN A 217 -38.96 16.14 19.45
CA ASN A 217 -39.49 15.63 20.71
C ASN A 217 -41.02 15.44 20.72
N GLN A 218 -41.70 15.71 19.60
CA GLN A 218 -43.14 15.44 19.38
C GLN A 218 -43.33 14.19 18.52
#